data_AF-A0A094IN92-F1
#
_entry.id   AF-A0A094IN92-F1
#
_cell.length_a   1.000
_cell.length_b   1.000
_cell.length_c   1.000
_cell.angle_alpha   90.00
_cell.angle_beta   90.00
_cell.angle_gamma   90.00
#
_symmetry.space_group_name_H-M   'P 1'
#
loop_
_entity.id
_entity.type
_entity.pdbx_description
1 polymer ?
#
loop_
_entity_poly.entity_id
_entity_poly.type
_entity_poly.pdbx_seq_one_letter_code
_entity_poly.pdbx_strand_id
1 'polypeptide(L)'
;MSRTPLTKGFTLVEVLVAIVVFAIIGLASAAVVNTMMRTNEQSAAARDALTQLQQAMYLVEQDMRQAVSRRTPRGDYYVRAGWFNPGNLLPRSELQAVRYFVNEDNELIREHFTYVDMAPSSEPTERVLLSGVESITIEPIERENERIAAAQFDPNAQGGQGQQPEPMAIPEGVEVVIETERWGTIERVFVLNGGDFVEPSP
;
A
#
# COMPACT_ATOMS: atom_id res chain seq x y z
N MET A 1 -34.71 -7.99 -80.65
CA MET A 1 -33.24 -8.12 -80.84
C MET A 1 -32.56 -7.85 -79.51
N SER A 2 -32.16 -8.90 -78.79
CA SER A 2 -31.38 -8.78 -77.55
C SER A 2 -29.89 -8.76 -77.91
N ARG A 3 -29.19 -7.69 -77.52
CA ARG A 3 -27.72 -7.65 -77.56
C ARG A 3 -27.19 -8.31 -76.28
N THR A 4 -26.51 -9.43 -76.42
CA THR A 4 -25.75 -10.04 -75.33
C THR A 4 -24.62 -9.10 -74.91
N PRO A 5 -24.45 -8.79 -73.62
CA PRO A 5 -23.34 -7.97 -73.17
C PRO A 5 -22.01 -8.73 -73.34
N LEU A 6 -20.99 -8.04 -73.88
CA LEU A 6 -19.61 -8.53 -73.93
C LEU A 6 -19.00 -8.44 -72.52
N THR A 7 -18.66 -9.59 -71.94
CA THR A 7 -17.89 -9.67 -70.70
C THR A 7 -16.46 -9.23 -70.98
N LYS A 8 -16.03 -8.11 -70.37
CA LYS A 8 -14.63 -7.67 -70.39
C LYS A 8 -13.85 -8.46 -69.32
N GLY A 9 -12.75 -9.10 -69.72
CA GLY A 9 -11.82 -9.75 -68.78
C GLY A 9 -10.89 -8.73 -68.11
N PHE A 10 -10.34 -9.09 -66.94
CA PHE A 10 -9.37 -8.27 -66.22
C PHE A 10 -8.04 -8.17 -66.98
N THR A 11 -7.42 -6.99 -66.92
CA THR A 11 -6.06 -6.81 -67.47
C THR A 11 -4.99 -7.22 -66.45
N LEU A 12 -3.82 -7.62 -66.93
CA LEU A 12 -2.68 -7.96 -66.08
C LEU A 12 -2.26 -6.78 -65.19
N VAL A 13 -2.40 -5.54 -65.70
CA VAL A 13 -2.12 -4.31 -64.95
C VAL A 13 -3.10 -4.11 -63.80
N GLU A 14 -4.37 -4.46 -63.98
CA GLU A 14 -5.41 -4.28 -62.95
C GLU A 14 -5.22 -5.23 -61.76
N VAL A 15 -4.88 -6.50 -62.03
CA VAL A 15 -4.52 -7.46 -60.99
C VAL A 15 -3.24 -7.05 -60.27
N LEU A 16 -2.24 -6.53 -61.01
CA LEU A 16 -1.01 -6.02 -60.42
C LEU A 16 -1.26 -4.83 -59.48
N VAL A 17 -2.06 -3.85 -59.93
CA VAL A 17 -2.44 -2.69 -59.11
C VAL A 17 -3.24 -3.12 -57.88
N ALA A 18 -4.18 -4.06 -58.03
CA ALA A 18 -4.96 -4.58 -56.91
C ALA A 18 -4.06 -5.23 -55.83
N ILE A 19 -3.10 -6.06 -56.23
CA ILE A 19 -2.15 -6.70 -55.30
C ILE A 19 -1.25 -5.66 -54.63
N VAL A 20 -0.77 -4.67 -55.37
CA VAL A 20 0.07 -3.59 -54.82
C VAL A 20 -0.69 -2.79 -53.77
N VAL A 21 -1.92 -2.35 -54.07
CA VAL A 21 -2.75 -1.60 -53.12
C VAL A 21 -3.08 -2.46 -51.90
N PHE A 22 -3.44 -3.73 -52.10
CA PHE A 22 -3.73 -4.65 -51.01
C PHE A 22 -2.51 -4.86 -50.10
N ALA A 23 -1.32 -5.02 -50.68
CA ALA A 23 -0.07 -5.17 -49.94
C ALA A 23 0.24 -3.92 -49.11
N ILE A 24 0.05 -2.71 -49.67
CA ILE A 24 0.26 -1.45 -48.94
C ILE A 24 -0.71 -1.31 -47.77
N ILE A 25 -2.00 -1.57 -47.99
CA ILE A 25 -3.02 -1.51 -46.93
C ILE A 25 -2.73 -2.53 -45.83
N GLY A 26 -2.34 -3.75 -46.21
CA GLY A 26 -1.96 -4.80 -45.27
C GLY A 26 -0.78 -4.38 -44.38
N LEU A 27 0.27 -3.81 -44.97
CA LEU A 27 1.43 -3.30 -44.23
C LEU A 27 1.08 -2.12 -43.32
N ALA A 28 0.27 -1.17 -43.81
CA ALA A 28 -0.18 -0.03 -43.01
C ALA A 28 -1.02 -0.48 -41.81
N SER A 29 -1.92 -1.46 -42.00
CA SER A 29 -2.75 -2.02 -40.94
C SER A 29 -1.90 -2.75 -39.89
N ALA A 30 -0.94 -3.57 -40.33
CA ALA A 30 0.00 -4.24 -39.44
C ALA A 30 0.83 -3.24 -38.62
N ALA A 31 1.26 -2.13 -39.24
CA ALA A 31 1.98 -1.07 -38.55
C ALA A 31 1.15 -0.43 -37.42
N VAL A 32 -0.12 -0.09 -37.67
CA VAL A 32 -1.01 0.50 -36.66
C VAL A 32 -1.22 -0.44 -35.48
N VAL A 33 -1.50 -1.72 -35.73
CA VAL A 33 -1.71 -2.72 -34.67
C VAL A 33 -0.45 -2.88 -33.82
N ASN A 34 0.73 -2.96 -34.45
CA ASN A 34 2.01 -3.04 -33.73
C ASN A 34 2.26 -1.81 -32.85
N THR A 35 1.92 -0.61 -33.32
CA THR A 35 2.01 0.61 -32.51
C THR A 35 1.07 0.55 -31.33
N MET A 36 -0.19 0.15 -31.52
CA MET A 36 -1.17 0.04 -30.42
C MET A 36 -0.73 -0.99 -29.37
N MET A 37 -0.22 -2.16 -29.78
CA MET A 37 0.26 -3.18 -28.87
C MET A 37 1.40 -2.65 -27.98
N ARG A 38 2.41 -2.00 -28.58
CA ARG A 38 3.52 -1.40 -27.84
C ARG A 38 3.07 -0.31 -26.86
N THR A 39 2.14 0.55 -27.29
CA THR A 39 1.56 1.57 -26.40
C THR A 39 0.79 0.93 -25.24
N ASN A 40 0.10 -0.19 -25.48
CA ASN A 40 -0.63 -0.89 -24.43
C ASN A 40 0.32 -1.58 -23.44
N GLU A 41 1.40 -2.21 -23.90
CA GLU A 41 2.44 -2.80 -23.03
C GLU A 41 3.08 -1.75 -22.12
N GLN A 42 3.49 -0.59 -22.67
CA GLN A 42 4.03 0.50 -21.87
C GLN A 42 3.00 1.04 -20.87
N SER A 43 1.73 1.13 -21.27
CA SER A 43 0.65 1.56 -20.40
C SER A 43 0.37 0.54 -19.29
N ALA A 44 0.55 -0.76 -19.54
CA ALA A 44 0.33 -1.81 -18.57
C ALA A 44 1.30 -1.69 -17.38
N ALA A 45 2.60 -1.57 -17.64
CA ALA A 45 3.61 -1.42 -16.57
C ALA A 45 3.38 -0.18 -15.69
N ALA A 46 2.91 0.94 -16.27
CA ALA A 46 2.56 2.12 -15.52
C ALA A 46 1.31 1.93 -14.64
N ARG A 47 0.30 1.21 -15.15
CA ARG A 47 -0.92 0.86 -14.39
C ARG A 47 -0.60 -0.07 -13.23
N ASP A 48 0.26 -1.06 -13.44
CA ASP A 48 0.64 -2.02 -12.40
C ASP A 48 1.37 -1.33 -11.25
N ALA A 49 2.32 -0.45 -11.55
CA ALA A 49 3.05 0.32 -10.54
C ALA A 49 2.13 1.26 -9.75
N LEU A 50 1.19 1.95 -10.41
CA LEU A 50 0.19 2.77 -9.72
C LEU A 50 -0.71 1.91 -8.82
N THR A 51 -1.09 0.72 -9.29
CA THR A 51 -1.91 -0.22 -8.54
C THR A 51 -1.18 -0.69 -7.28
N GLN A 52 0.11 -1.02 -7.40
CA GLN A 52 0.94 -1.41 -6.26
C GLN A 52 1.03 -0.27 -5.22
N LEU A 53 1.27 0.96 -5.68
CA LEU A 53 1.29 2.15 -4.82
C LEU A 53 -0.05 2.33 -4.08
N GLN A 54 -1.17 2.25 -4.80
CA GLN A 54 -2.49 2.40 -4.21
C GLN A 54 -2.79 1.32 -3.17
N GLN A 55 -2.42 0.06 -3.45
CA GLN A 55 -2.59 -1.04 -2.50
C GLN A 55 -1.73 -0.86 -1.25
N ALA A 56 -0.46 -0.44 -1.41
CA ALA A 56 0.43 -0.15 -0.29
C ALA A 56 -0.15 0.97 0.58
N MET A 57 -0.56 2.08 -0.03
CA MET A 57 -1.14 3.23 0.68
C MET A 57 -2.46 2.89 1.37
N TYR A 58 -3.31 2.08 0.75
CA TYR A 58 -4.55 1.61 1.37
C TYR A 58 -4.26 0.78 2.62
N LEU A 59 -3.28 -0.12 2.56
CA LEU A 59 -2.93 -0.97 3.69
C LEU A 59 -2.31 -0.17 4.84
N VAL A 60 -1.40 0.76 4.53
CA VAL A 60 -0.83 1.70 5.52
C VAL A 60 -1.94 2.52 6.17
N GLU A 61 -2.84 3.11 5.37
CA GLU A 61 -3.96 3.89 5.89
C GLU A 61 -4.88 3.06 6.79
N GLN A 62 -5.21 1.83 6.38
CA GLN A 62 -6.03 0.94 7.20
C GLN A 62 -5.36 0.62 8.53
N ASP A 63 -4.07 0.28 8.51
CA ASP A 63 -3.34 -0.10 9.72
C ASP A 63 -3.19 1.09 10.67
N MET A 64 -2.88 2.28 10.16
CA MET A 64 -2.81 3.50 10.96
C MET A 64 -4.19 3.84 11.56
N ARG A 65 -5.26 3.87 10.75
CA ARG A 65 -6.62 4.19 11.25
C ARG A 65 -7.16 3.21 12.29
N GLN A 66 -6.67 1.97 12.26
CA GLN A 66 -7.07 0.92 13.20
C GLN A 66 -6.06 0.75 14.35
N ALA A 67 -5.09 1.66 14.50
CA ALA A 67 -4.13 1.64 15.59
C ALA A 67 -4.84 1.74 16.96
N VAL A 68 -4.34 0.96 17.93
CA VAL A 68 -4.87 0.91 19.30
C VAL A 68 -3.75 1.06 20.32
N SER A 69 -4.09 1.57 21.51
CA SER A 69 -3.16 1.78 22.62
C SER A 69 -2.87 0.44 23.26
N ARG A 70 -1.89 -0.28 22.72
CA ARG A 70 -1.47 -1.56 23.28
C ARG A 70 0.03 -1.77 23.09
N ARG A 71 0.70 -2.10 24.19
CA ARG A 71 2.12 -2.45 24.19
C ARG A 71 2.31 -3.87 23.65
N THR A 72 3.40 -4.06 22.90
CA THR A 72 3.89 -5.38 22.50
C THR A 72 5.11 -5.76 23.33
N PRO A 73 5.36 -7.07 23.57
CA PRO A 73 6.54 -7.50 24.33
C PRO A 73 7.89 -7.04 23.74
N ARG A 74 7.97 -6.85 22.41
CA ARG A 74 9.19 -6.39 21.71
C ARG A 74 9.33 -4.87 21.66
N GLY A 75 8.22 -4.12 21.77
CA GLY A 75 8.22 -2.66 21.91
C GLY A 75 8.39 -1.86 20.61
N ASP A 76 8.78 -2.51 19.52
CA ASP A 76 9.01 -1.92 18.19
C ASP A 76 7.84 -2.15 17.19
N TYR A 77 6.76 -2.78 17.66
CA TYR A 77 5.53 -2.99 16.88
C TYR A 77 4.39 -2.15 17.44
N TYR A 78 3.65 -1.53 16.53
CA TYR A 78 2.34 -0.95 16.82
C TYR A 78 1.28 -2.03 16.78
N VAL A 79 0.19 -1.84 17.53
CA VAL A 79 -0.95 -2.77 17.49
C VAL A 79 -2.10 -2.13 16.75
N ARG A 80 -2.72 -2.89 15.85
CA ARG A 80 -3.95 -2.52 15.16
C ARG A 80 -5.07 -3.51 15.40
N ALA A 81 -6.30 -3.03 15.44
CA ALA A 81 -7.53 -3.82 15.49
C ALA A 81 -8.02 -4.21 14.10
N GLY A 82 -9.19 -4.84 13.98
CA GLY A 82 -9.87 -5.08 12.70
C GLY A 82 -9.34 -6.26 11.90
N TRP A 83 -8.55 -7.15 12.50
CA TRP A 83 -8.18 -8.42 11.88
C TRP A 83 -9.36 -9.39 11.99
N PHE A 84 -10.28 -9.23 11.05
CA PHE A 84 -11.60 -9.87 10.99
C PHE A 84 -11.60 -11.33 11.49
N ASN A 85 -12.36 -11.59 12.56
CA ASN A 85 -12.62 -12.93 13.08
C ASN A 85 -14.13 -13.14 13.24
N PRO A 86 -14.85 -13.48 12.15
CA PRO A 86 -16.30 -13.53 12.16
C PRO A 86 -16.81 -14.55 13.18
N GLY A 87 -17.70 -14.11 14.08
CA GLY A 87 -18.25 -14.97 15.13
C GLY A 87 -17.22 -15.49 16.14
N ASN A 88 -16.02 -14.89 16.17
CA ASN A 88 -14.89 -15.32 17.00
C ASN A 88 -14.57 -16.83 16.84
N LEU A 89 -14.73 -17.35 15.62
CA LEU A 89 -14.62 -18.78 15.31
C LEU A 89 -13.18 -19.30 15.44
N LEU A 90 -12.19 -18.42 15.33
CA LEU A 90 -10.78 -18.75 15.48
C LEU A 90 -10.30 -18.37 16.88
N PRO A 91 -9.42 -19.16 17.53
CA PRO A 91 -8.90 -18.89 18.87
C PRO A 91 -7.79 -17.82 18.84
N ARG A 92 -8.12 -16.65 18.31
CA ARG A 92 -7.21 -15.53 18.12
C ARG A 92 -7.94 -14.20 18.27
N SER A 93 -7.21 -13.18 18.69
CA SER A 93 -7.72 -11.81 18.75
C SER A 93 -7.95 -11.24 17.34
N GLU A 94 -8.69 -10.14 17.26
CA GLU A 94 -8.72 -9.26 16.08
C GLU A 94 -7.60 -8.21 16.09
N LEU A 95 -6.71 -8.29 17.08
CA LEU A 95 -5.52 -7.46 17.17
C LEU A 95 -4.34 -8.11 16.45
N GLN A 96 -3.55 -7.29 15.76
CA GLN A 96 -2.26 -7.68 15.17
C GLN A 96 -1.18 -6.68 15.56
N ALA A 97 0.03 -7.19 15.81
CA ALA A 97 1.22 -6.37 15.91
C ALA A 97 1.81 -6.18 14.51
N VAL A 98 2.13 -4.93 14.13
CA VAL A 98 2.59 -4.55 12.80
C VAL A 98 3.79 -3.61 12.86
N ARG A 99 4.67 -3.71 11.87
CA ARG A 99 5.83 -2.84 11.70
C ARG A 99 6.10 -2.61 10.21
N TYR A 100 6.60 -1.42 9.90
CA TYR A 100 7.05 -1.05 8.56
C TYR A 100 8.53 -0.70 8.58
N PHE A 101 9.25 -1.11 7.53
CA PHE A 101 10.64 -0.73 7.29
C PHE A 101 10.99 -0.94 5.82
N VAL A 102 12.13 -0.38 5.40
CA VAL A 102 12.70 -0.60 4.07
C VAL A 102 13.83 -1.61 4.19
N ASN A 103 13.84 -2.62 3.32
CA ASN A 103 14.91 -3.63 3.27
C ASN A 103 16.10 -3.16 2.41
N GLU A 104 17.13 -4.00 2.29
CA GLU A 104 18.34 -3.69 1.50
C GLU A 104 18.08 -3.55 -0.01
N ASP A 105 16.97 -4.11 -0.51
CA ASP A 105 16.57 -4.09 -1.91
C ASP A 105 15.66 -2.88 -2.26
N ASN A 106 15.56 -1.88 -1.36
CA ASN A 106 14.68 -0.71 -1.49
C ASN A 106 13.19 -1.09 -1.63
N GLU A 107 12.75 -2.08 -0.85
CA GLU A 107 11.36 -2.48 -0.77
C GLU A 107 10.76 -2.11 0.58
N LEU A 108 9.59 -1.48 0.56
CA LEU A 108 8.78 -1.27 1.75
C LEU A 108 8.15 -2.59 2.18
N ILE A 109 8.58 -3.08 3.33
CA ILE A 109 8.09 -4.29 3.96
C ILE A 109 7.10 -3.94 5.06
N ARG A 110 6.00 -4.70 5.11
CA ARG A 110 5.13 -4.80 6.28
C ARG A 110 5.34 -6.13 6.96
N GLU A 111 5.84 -6.07 8.18
CA GLU A 111 5.87 -7.20 9.10
C GLU A 111 4.61 -7.23 9.95
N HIS A 112 4.16 -8.44 10.27
CA HIS A 112 3.13 -8.62 11.27
C HIS A 112 3.17 -9.96 11.98
N PHE A 113 2.54 -9.99 13.15
CA PHE A 113 2.28 -11.21 13.90
C PHE A 113 0.79 -11.55 13.94
N THR A 114 0.52 -12.85 13.88
CA THR A 114 -0.79 -13.46 14.14
C THR A 114 -1.26 -13.25 15.58
N TYR A 115 -0.35 -13.06 16.54
CA TYR A 115 -0.72 -12.80 17.94
C TYR A 115 0.07 -11.62 18.47
N VAL A 116 -0.59 -10.75 19.23
CA VAL A 116 0.07 -9.59 19.85
C VAL A 116 1.04 -10.04 20.94
N ASP A 117 0.63 -11.02 21.74
CA ASP A 117 1.44 -11.62 22.80
C ASP A 117 2.28 -12.77 22.20
N MET A 118 3.22 -12.39 21.34
CA MET A 118 4.10 -13.32 20.63
C MET A 118 5.20 -13.87 21.55
N ALA A 119 5.60 -15.12 21.34
CA ALA A 119 6.77 -15.67 21.99
C ALA A 119 8.04 -15.00 21.43
N PRO A 120 9.14 -14.90 22.21
CA PRO A 120 10.39 -14.33 21.72
C PRO A 120 10.93 -15.01 20.47
N SER A 121 10.68 -16.31 20.31
CA SER A 121 11.10 -17.12 19.16
C SER A 121 10.13 -17.10 17.97
N SER A 122 9.02 -16.35 18.05
CA SER A 122 8.07 -16.26 16.94
C SER A 122 8.65 -15.44 15.79
N GLU A 123 8.56 -15.95 14.57
CA GLU A 123 8.96 -15.24 13.35
C GLU A 123 7.78 -14.41 12.80
N PRO A 124 8.01 -13.15 12.37
CA PRO A 124 6.98 -12.34 11.75
C PRO A 124 6.64 -12.88 10.36
N THR A 125 5.45 -12.54 9.87
CA THR A 125 5.14 -12.67 8.45
C THR A 125 5.43 -11.35 7.75
N GLU A 126 6.32 -11.41 6.78
CA GLU A 126 6.70 -10.28 5.93
C GLU A 126 5.84 -10.20 4.68
N ARG A 127 5.58 -8.98 4.23
CA ARG A 127 4.92 -8.71 2.95
C ARG A 127 5.57 -7.50 2.30
N VAL A 128 6.06 -7.70 1.08
CA VAL A 128 6.48 -6.62 0.19
C VAL A 128 5.26 -5.81 -0.23
N LEU A 129 5.29 -4.49 0.02
CA LEU A 129 4.20 -3.57 -0.34
C LEU A 129 4.51 -2.78 -1.60
N LEU A 130 5.72 -2.24 -1.69
CA LEU A 130 6.12 -1.33 -2.75
C LEU A 130 7.62 -1.42 -2.95
N SER A 131 8.07 -1.54 -4.20
CA SER A 131 9.49 -1.51 -4.56
C SER A 131 9.91 -0.09 -4.97
N GLY A 132 11.21 0.22 -4.87
CA GLY A 132 11.75 1.55 -5.18
C GLY A 132 11.45 2.58 -4.09
N VAL A 133 11.47 2.16 -2.84
CA VAL A 133 11.29 2.98 -1.64
C VAL A 133 12.66 3.19 -0.99
N GLU A 134 13.03 4.44 -0.77
CA GLU A 134 14.31 4.84 -0.19
C GLU A 134 14.25 4.92 1.34
N SER A 135 13.15 5.46 1.87
CA SER A 135 12.95 5.61 3.30
C SER A 135 11.46 5.61 3.67
N ILE A 136 11.17 5.24 4.93
CA ILE A 136 9.87 5.44 5.56
C ILE A 136 10.08 5.99 6.97
N THR A 137 9.37 7.07 7.27
CA THR A 137 9.33 7.70 8.58
C THR A 137 7.89 7.76 9.05
N ILE A 138 7.67 7.40 10.31
CA ILE A 138 6.36 7.46 10.97
C ILE A 138 6.55 8.25 12.25
N GLU A 139 5.98 9.45 12.30
CA GLU A 139 6.13 10.37 13.43
C GLU A 139 4.76 10.68 14.07
N PRO A 140 4.65 10.67 15.40
CA PRO A 140 3.45 11.09 16.10
C PRO A 140 3.25 12.60 15.96
N ILE A 141 2.00 13.01 15.71
CA ILE A 141 1.61 14.42 15.78
C ILE A 141 1.13 14.70 17.21
N GLU A 142 2.01 15.32 18.00
CA GLU A 142 1.70 15.73 19.37
C GLU A 142 0.91 17.05 19.39
N ARG A 143 -0.10 17.18 20.27
CA ARG A 143 -0.65 18.50 20.61
C ARG A 143 0.34 19.24 21.51
N GLU A 144 0.41 20.56 21.35
CA GLU A 144 1.23 21.45 22.20
C GLU A 144 0.95 21.28 23.71
N ASN A 145 -0.26 20.86 24.11
CA ASN A 145 -0.61 20.59 25.50
C ASN A 145 0.05 19.31 26.07
N GLU A 146 0.34 18.30 25.26
CA GLU A 146 1.00 17.06 25.71
C GLU A 146 2.50 17.26 25.91
N ARG A 147 3.15 18.11 25.09
CA ARG A 147 4.52 18.59 25.36
C ARG A 147 4.64 19.28 26.71
N ILE A 148 3.62 20.02 27.14
CA ILE A 148 3.61 20.70 28.45
C ILE A 148 3.43 19.68 29.59
N ALA A 149 2.60 18.65 29.42
CA ALA A 149 2.44 17.59 30.42
C ALA A 149 3.71 16.74 30.59
N ALA A 150 4.38 16.38 29.48
CA ALA A 150 5.65 15.69 29.51
C ALA A 150 6.79 16.56 30.08
N ALA A 151 6.77 17.88 29.82
CA ALA A 151 7.76 18.83 30.35
C ALA A 151 7.54 19.20 31.83
N GLN A 152 6.34 18.98 32.38
CA GLN A 152 6.04 19.14 33.81
C GLN A 152 6.29 17.87 34.62
N PHE A 153 6.67 16.77 33.96
CA PHE A 153 7.04 15.54 34.64
C PHE A 153 8.41 15.71 35.31
N ASP A 154 8.43 15.80 36.64
CA ASP A 154 9.65 15.75 37.45
C ASP A 154 10.10 14.28 37.58
N PRO A 155 11.22 13.86 36.96
CA PRO A 155 11.70 12.48 37.03
C PRO A 155 12.09 12.04 38.45
N ASN A 156 12.21 12.99 39.39
CA ASN A 156 12.63 12.73 40.78
C ASN A 156 11.46 12.78 41.79
N ALA A 157 10.21 12.87 41.34
CA ALA A 157 9.04 12.78 42.21
C ALA A 157 8.94 11.35 42.79
N GLN A 158 9.61 11.11 43.91
CA GLN A 158 9.53 9.86 44.68
C GLN A 158 8.11 9.70 45.25
N GLY A 159 7.29 8.91 44.56
CA GLY A 159 5.91 8.63 44.97
C GLY A 159 5.45 7.24 44.55
N GLY A 160 5.66 6.25 45.44
CA GLY A 160 4.79 5.07 45.57
C GLY A 160 5.17 3.82 44.76
N GLN A 161 5.47 2.74 45.48
CA GLN A 161 5.68 1.39 44.94
C GLN A 161 4.56 0.97 43.97
N GLY A 162 4.92 0.54 42.75
CA GLY A 162 4.04 -0.19 41.84
C GLY A 162 3.52 0.55 40.61
N GLN A 163 4.15 1.64 40.15
CA GLN A 163 3.78 2.24 38.86
C GLN A 163 3.94 1.21 37.73
N GLN A 164 2.80 0.68 37.28
CA GLN A 164 2.67 0.02 35.99
C GLN A 164 3.19 1.00 34.93
N PRO A 165 4.03 0.56 33.98
CA PRO A 165 4.54 1.45 32.94
C PRO A 165 3.35 2.04 32.19
N GLU A 166 3.30 3.37 32.12
CA GLU A 166 2.24 4.14 31.47
C GLU A 166 1.90 3.53 30.09
N PRO A 167 0.59 3.44 29.73
CA PRO A 167 0.16 2.97 28.42
C PRO A 167 0.89 3.73 27.30
N MET A 168 1.15 3.09 26.16
CA MET A 168 1.61 3.82 24.98
C MET A 168 0.47 4.77 24.58
N ALA A 169 0.60 6.06 24.89
CA ALA A 169 -0.35 7.07 24.48
C ALA A 169 -0.42 7.05 22.95
N ILE A 170 -1.61 6.81 22.39
CA ILE A 170 -1.79 6.93 20.95
C ILE A 170 -1.79 8.43 20.66
N PRO A 171 -0.91 8.91 19.76
CA PRO A 171 -0.95 10.31 19.36
C PRO A 171 -2.24 10.58 18.59
N GLU A 172 -2.75 11.80 18.62
CA GLU A 172 -4.00 12.14 17.91
C GLU A 172 -3.89 11.98 16.39
N GLY A 173 -2.68 12.04 15.87
CA GLY A 173 -2.39 11.68 14.52
C GLY A 173 -0.98 11.13 14.36
N VAL A 174 -0.73 10.56 13.20
CA VAL A 174 0.60 10.17 12.75
C VAL A 174 0.84 10.73 11.37
N GLU A 175 2.02 11.27 11.18
CA GLU A 175 2.57 11.63 9.89
C GLU A 175 3.40 10.48 9.37
N VAL A 176 3.12 10.05 8.13
CA VAL A 176 3.87 9.01 7.43
C VAL A 176 4.48 9.64 6.20
N VAL A 177 5.81 9.65 6.15
CA VAL A 177 6.59 10.15 5.03
C VAL A 177 7.31 8.99 4.36
N ILE A 178 7.09 8.81 3.06
CA ILE A 178 7.71 7.75 2.26
C ILE A 178 8.44 8.40 1.10
N GLU A 179 9.74 8.17 1.00
CA GLU A 179 10.55 8.64 -0.13
C GLU A 179 10.66 7.52 -1.17
N THR A 180 10.35 7.83 -2.42
CA THR A 180 10.34 6.85 -3.51
C THR A 180 11.09 7.37 -4.73
N GLU A 181 11.76 6.47 -5.43
CA GLU A 181 12.51 6.80 -6.64
C GLU A 181 11.58 7.34 -7.74
N ARG A 182 10.39 6.72 -7.88
CA ARG A 182 9.48 6.98 -9.00
C ARG A 182 8.48 8.11 -8.75
N TRP A 183 7.98 8.23 -7.52
CA TRP A 183 6.89 9.16 -7.18
C TRP A 183 7.36 10.33 -6.32
N GLY A 184 8.64 10.36 -5.92
CA GLY A 184 9.18 11.35 -5.00
C GLY A 184 8.69 11.11 -3.57
N THR A 185 8.61 12.20 -2.79
CA THR A 185 8.14 12.17 -1.41
C THR A 185 6.62 12.10 -1.34
N ILE A 186 6.11 11.11 -0.62
CA ILE A 186 4.69 10.91 -0.34
C ILE A 186 4.48 11.15 1.15
N GLU A 187 3.72 12.19 1.48
CA GLU A 187 3.38 12.57 2.85
C GLU A 187 1.90 12.28 3.10
N ARG A 188 1.61 11.58 4.20
CA ARG A 188 0.25 11.24 4.61
C ARG A 188 0.07 11.47 6.10
N VAL A 189 -0.91 12.30 6.44
CA VAL A 189 -1.33 12.51 7.82
C VAL A 189 -2.59 11.71 8.10
N PHE A 190 -2.55 10.89 9.15
CA PHE A 190 -3.68 10.11 9.63
C PHE A 190 -4.10 10.59 10.99
N VAL A 191 -5.38 10.93 11.15
CA VAL A 191 -5.98 11.12 12.48
C VAL A 191 -6.25 9.73 13.06
N LEU A 192 -5.71 9.48 14.25
CA LEU A 192 -5.95 8.27 14.98
C LEU A 192 -7.17 8.49 15.87
N ASN A 193 -8.05 7.48 15.95
CA ASN A 193 -9.10 7.50 16.95
C ASN A 193 -8.43 7.20 18.29
N GLY A 194 -7.92 8.25 18.95
CA GLY A 194 -7.43 8.21 20.32
C GLY A 194 -8.55 7.72 21.23
N GLY A 195 -8.55 6.42 21.48
CA GLY A 195 -9.46 5.81 22.43
C GLY A 195 -8.74 5.65 23.75
N ASP A 196 -9.10 6.48 24.74
CA ASP A 196 -8.92 6.12 26.15
C ASP A 196 -9.80 4.90 26.41
N PHE A 197 -9.23 3.69 26.33
CA PHE A 197 -9.93 2.52 26.82
C PHE A 197 -9.89 2.53 28.34
N VAL A 198 -10.88 3.18 28.94
CA VAL A 198 -11.20 2.99 30.35
C VAL A 198 -12.08 1.75 30.43
N GLU A 199 -11.55 0.68 31.03
CA GLU A 199 -12.34 -0.51 31.34
C GLU A 199 -13.51 -0.10 32.25
N PRO A 200 -14.78 -0.41 31.90
CA PRO A 200 -15.88 -0.13 32.81
C PRO A 200 -15.69 -1.01 34.05
N SER A 201 -15.29 -0.40 35.16
CA SER A 201 -15.31 -1.07 36.45
C SER A 201 -16.77 -1.42 36.80
N PRO A 202 -17.04 -2.67 37.22
CA PRO A 202 -18.35 -3.05 37.74
C PRO A 202 -18.69 -2.35 39.07
#